data_AF-A0A355VA29-F1
#
_entry.id   AF-A0A355VA29-F1
#
_cell.length_a   1.000
_cell.length_b   1.000
_cell.length_c   1.000
_cell.angle_alpha   90.00
_cell.angle_beta   90.00
_cell.angle_gamma   90.00
#
_symmetry.space_group_name_H-M   'P 1'
#
loop_
_entity.id
_entity.type
_entity.pdbx_description
1 polymer ?
#
loop_
_entity_poly.entity_id
_entity_poly.type
_entity_poly.pdbx_seq_one_letter_code
_entity_poly.pdbx_strand_id
1 'polypeptide(L)'
;LTIEAKQDDNIAFLVEVQQAGIFTCNGFAEADLERVLATVCPNILFPYARETIDALVTRGSFPAVMLAPVNFDAVYAQSKAQQQGQSGEQPAS
;
A
#
# COMPACT_ATOMS: atom_id res chain seq x y z
N LEU A 1 -3.52 4.88 -1.69
CA LEU A 1 -3.78 4.69 -0.25
C LEU A 1 -5.11 5.37 0.05
N THR A 2 -6.08 4.62 0.53
CA THR A 2 -7.45 5.11 0.74
C THR A 2 -7.79 4.92 2.21
N ILE A 3 -8.33 5.95 2.83
CA ILE A 3 -8.77 5.94 4.23
C ILE A 3 -10.17 6.48 4.30
N GLU A 4 -10.99 5.73 5.02
CA GLU A 4 -12.37 6.05 5.30
C GLU A 4 -12.55 6.08 6.81
N ALA A 5 -13.14 7.16 7.31
CA ALA A 5 -13.60 7.27 8.69
C ALA A 5 -15.11 7.42 8.70
N LYS A 6 -15.78 6.63 9.53
CA LYS A 6 -17.23 6.70 9.76
C LYS A 6 -17.53 7.21 11.15
N GLN A 7 -18.61 7.96 11.25
CA GLN A 7 -19.26 8.30 12.51
C GLN A 7 -20.72 7.85 12.39
N ASP A 8 -21.11 6.91 13.25
CA ASP A 8 -22.37 6.17 13.11
C ASP A 8 -22.50 5.56 11.70
N ASP A 9 -23.62 5.79 11.02
CA ASP A 9 -23.86 5.33 9.63
C ASP A 9 -23.37 6.33 8.56
N ASN A 10 -22.74 7.44 8.95
CA ASN A 10 -22.29 8.47 8.02
C ASN A 10 -20.77 8.44 7.81
N ILE A 11 -20.33 8.70 6.57
CA ILE A 11 -18.92 8.91 6.26
C ILE A 11 -18.51 10.29 6.76
N ALA A 12 -17.60 10.34 7.72
CA ALA A 12 -17.05 11.59 8.24
C ALA A 12 -16.06 12.20 7.23
N PHE A 13 -15.14 11.39 6.71
CA PHE A 13 -14.26 11.75 5.61
C PHE A 13 -13.78 10.54 4.81
N LEU A 14 -13.44 10.79 3.54
CA LEU A 14 -12.78 9.86 2.63
C LEU A 14 -11.56 10.57 2.02
N VAL A 15 -10.39 9.99 2.16
CA VAL A 15 -9.14 10.51 1.59
C VAL A 15 -8.49 9.43 0.74
N GLU A 16 -8.16 9.78 -0.50
CA GLU A 16 -7.36 8.95 -1.39
C GLU A 16 -6.11 9.69 -1.83
N VAL A 17 -4.95 9.04 -1.65
CA VAL A 17 -3.64 9.56 -2.04
C VAL A 17 -2.92 8.54 -2.91
N GLN A 18 -2.42 9.02 -4.05
CA GLN A 18 -1.56 8.27 -4.97
C GLN A 18 -0.14 8.84 -4.89
N GLN A 19 0.70 8.24 -4.05
CA GLN A 19 2.09 8.66 -3.92
C GLN A 19 2.97 7.92 -4.94
N ALA A 20 3.76 8.67 -5.69
CA ALA A 20 4.65 8.15 -6.72
C ALA A 20 6.11 8.56 -6.49
N GLY A 21 7.04 7.82 -7.11
CA GLY A 21 8.46 8.13 -7.13
C GLY A 21 9.12 7.50 -8.35
N ILE A 22 10.20 8.12 -8.82
CA ILE A 22 11.03 7.60 -9.91
C ILE A 22 12.22 6.87 -9.28
N PHE A 23 12.40 5.60 -9.62
CA PHE A 23 13.46 4.74 -9.07
C PHE A 23 14.34 4.22 -10.21
N THR A 24 15.64 4.34 -10.05
CA THR A 24 16.61 3.66 -10.91
C THR A 24 17.00 2.35 -10.25
N CYS A 25 16.68 1.21 -10.88
CA CYS A 25 16.98 -0.12 -10.37
C CYS A 25 17.96 -0.81 -11.32
N ASN A 26 19.22 -0.99 -10.89
CA ASN A 26 20.28 -1.59 -11.70
C ASN A 26 20.89 -2.80 -11.01
N GLY A 27 21.21 -3.86 -11.77
CA GLY A 27 21.96 -5.02 -11.26
C GLY A 27 21.14 -6.05 -10.48
N PHE A 28 19.80 -6.01 -10.57
CA PHE A 28 18.93 -6.99 -9.92
C PHE A 28 18.58 -8.14 -10.87
N ALA A 29 18.52 -9.36 -10.35
CA ALA A 29 17.82 -10.45 -11.03
C ALA A 29 16.31 -10.18 -11.01
N GLU A 30 15.54 -10.78 -11.92
CA GLU A 30 14.12 -10.48 -12.12
C GLU A 30 13.28 -10.67 -10.84
N ALA A 31 13.49 -11.78 -10.11
CA ALA A 31 12.80 -12.05 -8.85
C ALA A 31 13.14 -11.03 -7.75
N ASP A 32 14.39 -10.54 -7.72
CA ASP A 32 14.82 -9.52 -6.78
C ASP A 32 14.26 -8.15 -7.14
N LEU A 33 14.18 -7.83 -8.43
CA LEU A 33 13.56 -6.60 -8.92
C LEU A 33 12.07 -6.55 -8.55
N GLU A 34 11.34 -7.66 -8.74
CA GLU A 34 9.93 -7.78 -8.34
C GLU A 34 9.76 -7.48 -6.85
N ARG A 35 10.60 -8.09 -6.00
CA ARG A 35 10.58 -7.86 -4.56
C ARG A 35 10.91 -6.40 -4.22
N VAL A 36 11.92 -5.80 -4.84
CA VAL A 36 12.29 -4.39 -4.61
C VAL A 36 11.13 -3.46 -4.93
N LEU A 37 10.48 -3.66 -6.09
CA LEU A 37 9.33 -2.85 -6.50
C LEU A 37 8.12 -3.03 -5.58
N ALA A 38 7.89 -4.25 -5.07
CA ALA A 38 6.76 -4.56 -4.19
C ALA A 38 6.98 -4.18 -2.72
N THR A 39 8.23 -4.02 -2.26
CA THR A 39 8.55 -3.83 -0.84
C THR A 39 9.33 -2.54 -0.57
N VAL A 40 10.50 -2.38 -1.19
CA VAL A 40 11.43 -1.29 -0.92
C VAL A 40 10.87 0.03 -1.44
N CYS A 41 10.43 0.08 -2.70
CA CYS A 41 9.85 1.27 -3.30
C CYS A 41 8.65 1.80 -2.49
N PRO A 42 7.62 0.99 -2.17
CA PRO A 42 6.50 1.49 -1.38
C PRO A 42 6.87 1.82 0.07
N ASN A 43 7.83 1.12 0.68
CA ASN A 43 8.36 1.51 2.00
C ASN A 43 8.94 2.93 2.00
N ILE A 44 9.65 3.30 0.93
CA ILE A 44 10.20 4.67 0.76
C ILE A 44 9.06 5.69 0.57
N LEU A 45 8.03 5.34 -0.20
CA LEU A 45 6.91 6.24 -0.50
C LEU A 45 5.93 6.39 0.67
N PHE A 46 5.78 5.36 1.51
CA PHE A 46 4.72 5.29 2.51
C PHE A 46 4.74 6.43 3.54
N PRO A 47 5.88 6.88 4.09
CA PRO A 47 5.92 8.02 4.99
C PRO A 47 5.35 9.30 4.38
N TYR A 48 5.60 9.56 3.10
CA TYR A 48 5.09 10.74 2.39
C TYR A 48 3.58 10.65 2.14
N ALA A 49 3.11 9.47 1.73
CA ALA A 49 1.67 9.23 1.57
C ALA A 49 0.92 9.42 2.90
N ARG A 50 1.50 8.90 3.99
CA ARG A 50 0.98 9.03 5.35
C ARG A 50 0.93 10.47 5.82
N GLU A 51 2.00 11.22 5.63
CA GLU A 51 2.05 12.64 6.01
C GLU A 51 1.06 13.48 5.19
N THR A 52 0.94 13.23 3.88
CA THR A 52 -0.06 13.87 3.02
C THR A 52 -1.48 13.65 3.55
N ILE A 53 -1.79 12.42 3.94
CA ILE A 53 -3.09 12.07 4.52
C ILE A 53 -3.35 12.83 5.82
N ASP A 54 -2.39 12.79 6.76
CA ASP A 54 -2.54 13.47 8.05
C ASP A 54 -2.77 14.98 7.86
N ALA A 55 -2.04 15.57 6.91
CA ALA A 55 -2.19 16.96 6.53
C ALA A 55 -3.54 17.27 5.88
N LEU A 56 -4.12 16.37 5.08
CA LEU A 56 -5.45 16.55 4.49
C LEU A 56 -6.55 16.45 5.55
N VAL A 57 -6.45 15.47 6.45
CA VAL A 57 -7.44 15.26 7.53
C VAL A 57 -7.42 16.44 8.51
N THR A 58 -6.23 16.89 8.93
CA THR A 58 -6.08 18.03 9.84
C THR A 58 -6.57 19.33 9.20
N ARG A 59 -6.36 19.52 7.89
CA ARG A 59 -6.95 20.66 7.14
C ARG A 59 -8.47 20.62 7.09
N GLY A 60 -9.06 19.42 7.16
CA GLY A 60 -10.50 19.22 7.33
C GLY A 60 -11.01 19.51 8.75
N SER A 61 -10.17 20.01 9.67
CA SER A 61 -10.48 20.21 11.09
C SER A 61 -10.86 18.93 11.84
N PHE A 62 -10.49 17.77 11.30
CA PHE A 62 -10.61 16.48 11.97
C PHE A 62 -9.35 16.19 12.82
N PRO A 63 -9.45 15.29 13.81
CA PRO A 63 -8.29 14.82 14.56
C PRO A 63 -7.22 14.18 13.66
N ALA A 64 -5.96 14.33 14.04
CA ALA A 64 -4.82 13.74 13.33
C ALA A 64 -4.98 12.22 13.18
N VAL A 65 -4.56 11.69 12.03
CA VAL A 65 -4.67 10.26 11.69
C VAL A 65 -3.30 9.62 11.71
N MET A 66 -3.04 8.90 12.81
CA MET A 66 -1.84 8.08 12.96
C MET A 66 -2.05 6.73 12.28
N LEU A 67 -1.68 6.64 11.00
CA LEU A 67 -1.67 5.35 10.31
C LEU A 67 -0.78 4.31 11.01
N ALA A 68 -1.14 3.03 10.98
CA ALA A 68 -0.19 2.00 11.40
C ALA A 68 0.94 1.88 10.36
N PRO A 69 2.18 1.57 10.76
CA PRO A 69 3.21 1.13 9.81
C PRO A 69 2.71 -0.08 9.00
N VAL A 70 3.03 -0.12 7.71
CA VAL A 70 2.71 -1.25 6.83
C VAL A 70 3.95 -2.13 6.67
N ASN A 71 3.79 -3.43 6.84
CA ASN A 71 4.86 -4.40 6.55
C ASN A 71 4.72 -4.88 5.10
N PHE A 72 5.42 -4.23 4.18
CA PHE A 72 5.33 -4.57 2.76
C PHE A 72 5.97 -5.92 2.41
N ASP A 73 6.96 -6.41 3.17
CA ASP A 73 7.50 -7.77 2.99
C ASP A 73 6.43 -8.83 3.25
N ALA A 74 5.62 -8.66 4.30
CA ALA A 74 4.51 -9.56 4.60
C ALA A 74 3.42 -9.50 3.52
N VAL A 75 3.10 -8.30 3.02
CA VAL A 75 2.14 -8.12 1.91
C VAL A 75 2.63 -8.81 0.64
N TYR A 76 3.92 -8.66 0.30
CA TYR A 76 4.52 -9.33 -0.85
C TYR A 76 4.49 -10.85 -0.72
N ALA A 77 4.87 -11.39 0.44
CA ALA A 77 4.84 -12.83 0.71
C ALA A 77 3.42 -13.40 0.59
N GLN A 78 2.42 -12.70 1.12
CA GLN A 78 1.01 -13.08 1.01
C GLN A 78 0.54 -13.08 -0.46
N SER A 79 0.90 -12.07 -1.24
CA SER A 79 0.57 -11.97 -2.66
C SER A 79 1.18 -13.12 -3.48
N LYS A 80 2.47 -13.44 -3.27
CA LYS A 80 3.13 -14.60 -3.90
C LYS A 80 2.45 -15.92 -3.57
N ALA A 81 2.08 -16.14 -2.32
CA ALA A 81 1.39 -17.36 -1.90
C ALA A 81 0.01 -17.50 -2.58
N GLN A 82 -0.74 -16.41 -2.73
CA GLN A 82 -2.03 -16.40 -3.42
C GLN A 82 -1.90 -16.71 -4.92
N GLN A 83 -0.87 -16.17 -5.59
CA GLN A 83 -0.60 -16.45 -7.01
C GLN A 83 -0.23 -17.93 -7.24
N GLN A 84 0.53 -18.54 -6.32
CA GLN A 84 0.87 -19.96 -6.40
C GLN A 84 -0.34 -20.85 -6.11
N GLY A 85 -1.24 -20.45 -5.21
CA GLY A 85 -2.48 -21.18 -4.92
C GLY A 85 -3.51 -21.16 -6.06
N GLN A 86 -3.57 -20.07 -6.84
CA GLN A 86 -4.48 -19.97 -8.00
C GLN A 86 -3.98 -20.69 -9.25
N SER A 87 -2.71 -21.10 -9.29
CA SER A 87 -2.14 -21.85 -10.42
C SER A 87 -2.35 -23.37 -10.32
N GLY A 88 -3.08 -23.84 -9.30
CA GLY A 88 -3.35 -25.27 -9.04
C GLY A 88 -4.76 -25.77 -9.42
N GLU A 89 -5.67 -24.89 -9.83
CA GLU A 89 -7.05 -25.26 -10.19
C GLU A 89 -7.31 -25.04 -11.68
N GLN A 90 -6.77 -25.97 -12.47
CA GLN A 90 -7.14 -26.17 -13.87
C GLN A 90 -8.19 -27.30 -13.89
N PRO A 91 -9.50 -27.00 -14.02
CA PRO A 91 -10.47 -28.07 -14.20
C PRO A 91 -10.22 -28.70 -15.57
N ALA A 92 -9.81 -29.96 -15.56
CA ALA A 92 -9.95 -30.84 -16.70
C ALA A 92 -11.44 -30.98 -17.02
N SER A 93 -11.86 -30.57 -18.22
CA SER A 93 -13.03 -31.05 -18.97
C SER A 93 -12.93 -30.61 -20.42
#